data_AF-A0A351P044-F1
#
_entry.id   AF-A0A351P044-F1
#
_cell.length_a   1.000
_cell.length_b   1.000
_cell.length_c   1.000
_cell.angle_alpha   90.00
_cell.angle_beta   90.00
_cell.angle_gamma   90.00
#
_symmetry.space_group_name_H-M   'P 1'
#
loop_
_entity.id
_entity.type
_entity.pdbx_description
1 polymer ?
#
loop_
_entity_poly.entity_id
_entity_poly.type
_entity_poly.pdbx_seq_one_letter_code
_entity_poly.pdbx_strand_id
1 'polypeptide(L)'
;SGYVDVAIKPRHIKDLESYYEQLQKFNFPHSYAMLSKSETQNLLGTDAYIGALRNDANGHLHPLNLCLGEAAAAVSLGATIYENSPVIDIKRGSKATVVTQKGSITADFVVLAGNA
;
A
#
# COMPACT_ATOMS: atom_id res chain seq x y z
N SER A 1 -9.86 -15.29 -5.73
CA SER A 1 -9.24 -14.61 -4.56
C SER A 1 -9.72 -13.18 -4.54
N GLY A 2 -9.76 -12.55 -3.36
CA GLY A 2 -10.29 -11.21 -3.17
C GLY A 2 -10.25 -10.84 -1.69
N TYR A 3 -10.79 -9.68 -1.35
CA TYR A 3 -10.91 -9.20 0.01
C TYR A 3 -12.36 -8.84 0.34
N VAL A 4 -12.74 -8.98 1.61
CA VAL A 4 -14.09 -8.69 2.09
C VAL A 4 -13.98 -7.77 3.29
N ASP A 5 -14.49 -6.55 3.14
CA ASP A 5 -14.66 -5.60 4.24
C ASP A 5 -16.03 -5.82 4.89
N VAL A 6 -16.05 -6.11 6.19
CA VAL A 6 -17.24 -6.56 6.91
C VAL A 6 -17.81 -5.49 7.85
N ALA A 7 -19.13 -5.38 7.90
CA ALA A 7 -19.84 -4.44 8.76
C ALA A 7 -20.47 -5.16 9.97
N ILE A 8 -20.21 -4.64 11.18
CA ILE A 8 -20.88 -5.08 12.42
C ILE A 8 -21.93 -4.05 12.88
N LYS A 9 -21.83 -2.79 12.43
CA LYS A 9 -22.71 -1.67 12.84
C LYS A 9 -23.29 -0.96 11.62
N PRO A 10 -24.48 -0.36 11.69
CA PRO A 10 -25.09 0.36 10.56
C PRO A 10 -24.21 1.48 9.98
N ARG A 11 -23.41 2.15 10.82
CA ARG A 11 -22.44 3.15 10.34
C ARG A 11 -21.40 2.54 9.39
N HIS A 12 -20.96 1.30 9.63
CA HIS A 12 -19.99 0.63 8.76
C HIS A 12 -20.61 0.34 7.38
N ILE A 13 -21.91 0.01 7.31
CA ILE A 13 -22.60 -0.14 6.00
C ILE A 13 -22.51 1.16 5.21
N LYS A 14 -22.78 2.30 5.84
CA LYS A 14 -22.63 3.62 5.18
C LYS A 14 -21.20 3.89 4.71
N ASP A 15 -20.20 3.51 5.52
CA ASP A 15 -18.79 3.65 5.15
C ASP A 15 -18.48 2.77 3.90
N LEU A 16 -19.02 1.55 3.84
CA LEU A 16 -18.87 0.64 2.69
C LEU A 16 -19.63 1.12 1.44
N GLU A 17 -20.84 1.65 1.59
CA GLU A 17 -21.61 2.25 0.49
C GLU A 17 -20.87 3.45 -0.09
N SER A 18 -20.30 4.32 0.75
CA SER A 18 -19.49 5.45 0.29
C SER A 18 -18.25 4.99 -0.47
N TYR A 19 -17.59 3.92 -0.02
CA TYR A 19 -16.46 3.37 -0.75
C TYR A 19 -16.88 2.71 -2.07
N TYR A 20 -18.00 1.99 -2.09
CA TYR A 20 -18.60 1.44 -3.32
C TYR A 20 -18.87 2.55 -4.35
N GLU A 21 -19.46 3.67 -3.93
CA GLU A 21 -19.70 4.84 -4.78
C GLU A 21 -18.41 5.45 -5.32
N GLN A 22 -17.33 5.49 -4.52
CA GLN A 22 -16.01 5.94 -4.99
C GLN A 22 -15.46 5.01 -6.07
N LEU A 23 -15.53 3.69 -5.88
CA LEU A 23 -15.09 2.71 -6.87
C LEU A 23 -15.85 2.89 -8.20
N GLN A 24 -17.15 3.15 -8.14
CA GLN A 24 -17.97 3.46 -9.31
C GLN A 24 -17.54 4.77 -9.97
N LYS A 25 -17.41 5.83 -9.18
CA LYS A 25 -17.00 7.17 -9.64
C LYS A 25 -15.66 7.15 -10.38
N PHE A 26 -14.70 6.35 -9.91
CA PHE A 26 -13.38 6.22 -10.52
C PHE A 26 -13.29 5.12 -11.58
N ASN A 27 -14.42 4.54 -12.00
CA ASN A 27 -14.49 3.44 -12.97
C ASN A 27 -13.51 2.30 -12.63
N PHE A 28 -13.49 1.88 -11.36
CA PHE A 28 -12.59 0.83 -10.90
C PHE A 28 -12.80 -0.44 -11.75
N PRO A 29 -11.74 -0.98 -12.40
CA PRO A 29 -11.90 -1.91 -13.51
C PRO A 29 -12.16 -3.36 -13.09
N HIS A 30 -12.15 -3.64 -11.78
CA HIS A 30 -12.33 -4.98 -11.24
C HIS A 30 -13.72 -5.17 -10.63
N SER A 31 -14.12 -6.42 -10.40
CA SER A 31 -15.42 -6.71 -9.80
C SER A 31 -15.44 -6.38 -8.31
N TYR A 32 -16.54 -5.77 -7.87
CA TYR A 32 -16.85 -5.52 -6.47
C TYR A 32 -18.37 -5.53 -6.28
N ALA A 33 -18.83 -5.93 -5.10
CA ALA A 33 -20.24 -6.08 -4.81
C ALA A 33 -20.55 -5.82 -3.32
N MET A 34 -21.60 -5.05 -3.08
CA MET A 34 -22.24 -5.00 -1.76
C MET A 34 -22.94 -6.33 -1.50
N LEU A 35 -22.72 -6.88 -0.31
CA LEU A 35 -23.33 -8.12 0.14
C LEU A 35 -24.30 -7.83 1.28
N SER A 36 -25.49 -8.39 1.17
CA SER A 36 -26.46 -8.45 2.26
C SER A 36 -25.94 -9.26 3.44
N LYS A 37 -26.64 -9.18 4.58
CA LYS A 37 -26.34 -10.00 5.76
C LYS A 37 -26.30 -11.50 5.42
N SER A 38 -27.29 -12.00 4.68
CA SER A 38 -27.38 -13.43 4.32
C SER A 38 -26.25 -13.85 3.39
N GLU A 39 -25.91 -13.05 2.39
CA GLU A 39 -24.78 -13.32 1.49
C GLU A 39 -23.45 -13.31 2.25
N THR A 40 -23.29 -12.37 3.20
CA THR A 40 -22.10 -12.28 4.05
C THR A 40 -21.97 -13.50 4.96
N GLN A 41 -23.07 -13.93 5.59
CA GLN A 41 -23.09 -15.12 6.43
C GLN A 41 -22.80 -16.40 5.62
N ASN A 42 -23.37 -16.53 4.43
CA ASN A 42 -23.09 -17.66 3.53
C ASN A 42 -21.61 -17.70 3.11
N LEU A 43 -20.99 -16.53 2.92
CA LEU A 43 -19.58 -16.43 2.53
C LEU A 43 -18.62 -16.75 3.68
N LEU A 44 -18.91 -16.27 4.90
CA LEU A 44 -17.96 -16.29 6.03
C LEU A 44 -18.26 -17.39 7.06
N GLY A 45 -19.44 -18.00 7.03
CA GLY A 45 -19.85 -19.02 8.00
C GLY A 45 -20.18 -18.48 9.39
N THR A 46 -20.48 -17.19 9.52
CA THR A 46 -20.79 -16.52 10.80
C THR A 46 -21.88 -15.47 10.64
N ASP A 47 -22.70 -15.28 11.68
CA ASP A 47 -23.79 -14.30 11.73
C ASP A 47 -23.41 -12.97 12.40
N ALA A 48 -22.13 -12.81 12.75
CA ALA A 48 -21.58 -11.64 13.45
C ALA A 48 -21.67 -10.32 12.65
N TYR A 49 -21.87 -10.41 11.33
CA TYR A 49 -21.84 -9.27 10.42
C TYR A 49 -23.23 -8.98 9.86
N ILE A 50 -23.52 -7.70 9.62
CA ILE A 50 -24.80 -7.21 9.08
C ILE A 50 -24.74 -6.91 7.57
N GLY A 51 -23.58 -7.10 6.95
CA GLY A 51 -23.32 -6.90 5.52
C GLY A 51 -21.83 -6.77 5.26
N ALA A 52 -21.45 -6.68 3.99
CA ALA A 52 -20.05 -6.55 3.58
C ALA A 52 -19.91 -5.90 2.20
N LEU A 53 -18.69 -5.53 1.84
CA LEU A 53 -18.27 -5.19 0.49
C LEU A 53 -17.19 -6.17 0.07
N ARG A 54 -17.44 -6.94 -0.99
CA ARG A 54 -16.44 -7.80 -1.61
C ARG A 54 -15.73 -7.04 -2.72
N ASN A 55 -14.40 -7.14 -2.77
CA ASN A 55 -13.57 -6.62 -3.85
C ASN A 55 -12.61 -7.71 -4.33
N ASP A 56 -12.71 -8.09 -5.61
CA ASP A 56 -11.99 -9.24 -6.16
C ASP A 56 -10.55 -8.88 -6.60
N ALA A 57 -10.16 -7.60 -6.57
CA ALA A 57 -8.78 -7.16 -6.85
C ALA A 57 -7.95 -6.90 -5.59
N ASN A 58 -8.61 -6.69 -4.45
CA ASN A 58 -7.92 -6.50 -3.19
C ASN A 58 -7.38 -7.84 -2.65
N GLY A 59 -6.33 -7.76 -1.84
CA GLY A 59 -5.73 -8.93 -1.22
C GLY A 59 -4.53 -8.57 -0.36
N HIS A 60 -3.85 -9.62 0.10
CA HIS A 60 -2.61 -9.47 0.83
C HIS A 60 -1.43 -9.53 -0.13
N LEU A 61 -0.45 -8.65 0.11
CA LEU A 61 0.88 -8.75 -0.45
C LEU A 61 1.85 -9.08 0.67
N HIS A 62 3.01 -9.66 0.32
CA HIS A 62 4.10 -9.89 1.26
C HIS A 62 5.08 -8.71 1.20
N PRO A 63 5.04 -7.75 2.15
CA PRO A 63 5.72 -6.46 1.95
C PRO A 63 7.23 -6.59 1.82
N LEU A 64 7.83 -7.48 2.62
CA LEU A 64 9.27 -7.74 2.54
C LEU A 64 9.68 -8.32 1.17
N ASN A 65 8.96 -9.32 0.64
CA ASN A 65 9.30 -9.92 -0.65
C ASN A 65 9.07 -8.93 -1.80
N LEU A 66 8.04 -8.09 -1.73
CA LEU A 66 7.83 -7.02 -2.69
C LEU A 66 9.03 -6.06 -2.68
N CYS A 67 9.41 -5.56 -1.50
CA CYS A 67 10.56 -4.65 -1.35
C CYS A 67 11.87 -5.26 -1.87
N LEU A 68 12.14 -6.53 -1.54
CA LEU A 68 13.31 -7.25 -2.04
C LEU A 68 13.28 -7.42 -3.56
N GLY A 69 12.12 -7.74 -4.13
CA GLY A 69 11.93 -7.87 -5.58
C GLY A 69 12.14 -6.55 -6.31
N GLU A 70 11.60 -5.45 -5.77
CA GLU A 70 11.79 -4.09 -6.30
C GLU A 70 13.26 -3.66 -6.23
N ALA A 71 13.94 -3.91 -5.10
CA ALA A 71 15.37 -3.62 -4.95
C ALA A 71 16.21 -4.40 -5.96
N ALA A 72 15.94 -5.70 -6.14
CA ALA A 72 16.62 -6.53 -7.14
C ALA A 72 16.38 -6.02 -8.57
N ALA A 73 15.15 -5.64 -8.91
CA ALA A 73 14.82 -5.09 -10.22
C ALA A 73 15.54 -3.75 -10.46
N ALA A 74 15.55 -2.83 -9.49
CA ALA A 74 16.25 -1.56 -9.60
C ALA A 74 17.76 -1.74 -9.80
N VAL A 75 18.39 -2.64 -9.03
CA VAL A 75 19.82 -2.97 -9.19
C VAL A 75 20.10 -3.56 -10.58
N SER A 76 19.21 -4.42 -11.10
CA SER A 76 19.36 -4.97 -12.45
C SER A 76 19.31 -3.92 -13.56
N LEU A 77 18.68 -2.76 -13.28
CA LEU A 77 18.60 -1.60 -14.18
C LEU A 77 19.70 -0.56 -13.93
N GLY A 78 20.68 -0.87 -13.05
CA GLY A 78 21.86 -0.04 -12.80
C GLY A 78 21.77 0.85 -11.55
N ALA A 79 20.72 0.75 -10.74
CA ALA A 79 20.70 1.41 -9.43
C ALA A 79 21.76 0.80 -8.49
N THR A 80 22.33 1.62 -7.61
CA THR A 80 23.24 1.13 -6.56
C THR A 80 22.60 1.33 -5.20
N ILE A 81 22.58 0.28 -4.40
CA ILE A 81 22.03 0.29 -3.03
C ILE A 81 23.18 0.18 -2.04
N TYR A 82 23.23 1.10 -1.08
CA TYR A 82 24.20 1.10 0.01
C TYR A 82 23.46 0.88 1.34
N GLU A 83 23.52 -0.34 1.85
CA GLU A 83 22.98 -0.68 3.17
C GLU A 83 23.98 -0.31 4.29
N ASN A 84 23.51 -0.28 5.54
CA ASN A 84 24.33 0.03 6.72
C ASN A 84 25.14 1.34 6.59
N SER A 85 24.62 2.29 5.82
CA SER A 85 25.27 3.55 5.46
C SER A 85 24.41 4.73 5.93
N PRO A 86 24.27 4.94 7.25
CA PRO A 86 23.37 5.95 7.78
C PRO A 86 23.79 7.34 7.31
N VAL A 87 22.82 8.08 6.76
CA VAL A 87 22.97 9.49 6.43
C VAL A 87 22.95 10.30 7.71
N ILE A 88 23.99 11.08 7.96
CA ILE A 88 24.16 11.89 9.18
C ILE A 88 24.02 13.39 8.92
N ASP A 89 24.17 13.82 7.67
CA ASP A 89 24.01 15.23 7.27
C ASP A 89 23.66 15.30 5.77
N ILE A 90 22.92 16.35 5.39
CA ILE A 90 22.58 16.66 4.00
C ILE A 90 22.86 18.14 3.76
N LYS A 91 23.94 18.41 3.03
CA LYS A 91 24.35 19.77 2.67
C LYS A 91 23.66 20.20 1.39
N ARG A 92 22.84 21.24 1.48
CA ARG A 92 22.15 21.83 0.33
C ARG A 92 23.10 22.72 -0.47
N GLY A 93 22.97 22.70 -1.78
CA GLY A 93 23.78 23.45 -2.73
C GLY A 93 23.24 23.30 -4.16
N SER A 94 23.98 23.79 -5.16
CA SER A 94 23.63 23.57 -6.57
C SER A 94 23.54 22.08 -6.93
N LYS A 95 24.41 21.26 -6.31
CA LYS A 95 24.20 19.83 -6.08
C LYS A 95 24.15 19.59 -4.58
N ALA A 96 23.23 18.75 -4.13
CA ALA A 96 23.18 18.34 -2.73
C ALA A 96 24.31 17.34 -2.44
N THR A 97 24.87 17.41 -1.23
CA THR A 97 25.84 16.42 -0.73
C THR A 97 25.22 15.66 0.42
N VAL A 98 25.10 14.35 0.27
CA VAL A 98 24.63 13.42 1.31
C VAL A 98 25.84 12.83 2.02
N VAL A 99 25.92 13.02 3.34
CA VAL A 99 27.09 12.67 4.15
C VAL A 99 26.75 11.48 5.04
N THR A 100 27.68 10.54 5.11
CA THR A 100 27.70 9.38 6.03
C THR A 100 28.94 9.47 6.92
N GLN A 101 29.05 8.59 7.91
CA GLN A 101 30.25 8.52 8.76
C GLN A 101 31.55 8.23 8.01
N LYS A 102 31.47 7.54 6.86
CA LYS A 102 32.64 7.01 6.13
C LYS A 102 32.86 7.68 4.77
N GLY A 103 32.08 8.69 4.41
CA GLY A 103 32.18 9.37 3.12
C GLY A 103 30.92 10.14 2.75
N SER A 104 30.88 10.65 1.52
CA SER A 104 29.73 11.41 1.01
C SER A 104 29.51 11.17 -0.47
N ILE A 105 28.28 11.41 -0.93
CA ILE A 105 27.90 11.40 -2.35
C ILE A 105 27.31 12.76 -2.73
N THR A 106 27.50 13.17 -3.99
CA THR A 106 26.87 14.37 -4.55
C THR A 106 25.76 13.98 -5.52
N ALA A 107 24.64 14.69 -5.49
CA ALA A 107 23.48 14.41 -6.33
C ALA A 107 22.78 15.71 -6.76
N ASP A 108 22.23 15.71 -7.96
CA ASP A 108 21.39 16.82 -8.45
C ASP A 108 20.05 16.88 -7.69
N PHE A 109 19.53 15.72 -7.28
CA PHE A 109 18.29 15.59 -6.52
C PHE A 109 18.45 14.61 -5.37
N VAL A 110 17.83 14.92 -4.23
CA VAL A 110 17.75 14.04 -3.06
C VAL A 110 16.29 13.91 -2.67
N VAL A 111 15.79 12.67 -2.60
CA VAL A 111 14.46 12.33 -2.11
C VAL A 111 14.60 11.72 -0.73
N LEU A 112 13.95 12.32 0.27
CA LEU A 112 13.88 11.76 1.61
C LEU A 112 12.72 10.76 1.68
N ALA A 113 13.07 9.49 1.74
CA ALA A 113 12.13 8.36 1.85
C ALA A 113 12.40 7.51 3.11
N GLY A 114 13.07 8.08 4.12
CA GLY A 114 13.17 7.49 5.44
C GLY A 114 11.87 7.75 6.21
N ASN A 115 10.93 6.82 6.10
CA ASN A 115 9.78 6.72 6.98
C ASN A 115 10.20 6.74 8.47
N ALA A 116 9.28 7.19 9.34
CA ALA A 116 9.49 7.31 10.78
C ALA A 116 9.45 5.97 11.51
#